data_AF-A8TK77-F1
#
_entry.id   AF-A8TK77-F1
#
_cell.length_a   1.000
_cell.length_b   1.000
_cell.length_c   1.000
_cell.angle_alpha   90.00
_cell.angle_beta   90.00
_cell.angle_gamma   90.00
#
_symmetry.space_group_name_H-M   'P 1'
#
loop_
_entity.id
_entity.type
_entity.pdbx_description
1 polymer ?
#
loop_
_entity_poly.entity_id
_entity_poly.type
_entity_poly.pdbx_seq_one_letter_code
_entity_poly.pdbx_strand_id
1 'polypeptide(L)'
;MLEHANDSVLPIVDHRLYALLSYWLALRDGRSIPNRQDFDPTKVPFLLNGFWILKRDAATGRYRFHLAGEEIRSLLGRRIVGEYVDDLFVEHGRQFTETLDQVTSMPGIHHMIGSAYQSGRHGVHTERLALPMADNGVIDTVFGATVYQWPTAVLAGVARFSGTATQAVVPISVLDRTAR
;
A
#
# COMPACT_ATOMS: atom_id res chain seq x y z
N MET A 1 -0.78 15.68 27.82
CA MET A 1 -0.61 16.88 26.98
C MET A 1 0.60 16.64 26.09
N LEU A 2 0.37 16.05 24.93
CA LEU A 2 1.37 15.84 23.88
C LEU A 2 0.66 16.16 22.57
N GLU A 3 0.51 17.45 22.28
CA GLU A 3 0.38 17.91 20.90
C GLU A 3 1.79 17.79 20.31
N HIS A 4 2.00 16.78 19.48
CA HIS A 4 3.13 16.79 18.56
C HIS A 4 2.53 17.22 17.23
N ALA A 5 2.95 18.40 16.78
CA ALA A 5 2.57 18.99 15.51
C ALA A 5 2.72 17.95 14.40
N ASN A 6 1.61 17.67 13.73
CA ASN A 6 1.50 16.73 12.63
C ASN A 6 2.04 17.38 11.33
N ASP A 7 3.31 17.77 11.33
CA ASP A 7 4.06 18.24 10.15
C ASP A 7 4.65 17.05 9.36
N SER A 8 4.00 15.89 9.44
CA SER A 8 4.36 14.75 8.61
C SER A 8 3.77 14.95 7.22
N VAL A 9 4.62 14.92 6.19
CA VAL A 9 4.21 15.01 4.77
C VAL A 9 3.17 13.92 4.41
N LEU A 10 3.07 12.86 5.21
CA LEU A 10 2.04 11.82 5.16
C LEU A 10 1.38 11.67 6.54
N PRO A 11 0.06 11.90 6.68
CA PRO A 11 -0.65 11.75 7.95
C PRO A 11 -1.02 10.28 8.22
N ILE A 12 -0.01 9.44 8.45
CA ILE A 12 -0.23 8.03 8.79
C ILE A 12 -0.81 7.91 10.20
N VAL A 13 -1.94 7.21 10.34
CA VAL A 13 -2.69 7.10 11.60
C VAL A 13 -2.45 5.75 12.27
N ASP A 14 -2.48 4.64 11.51
CA ASP A 14 -2.25 3.31 12.06
C ASP A 14 -0.77 3.08 12.40
N HIS A 15 -0.49 2.81 13.67
CA HIS A 15 0.88 2.60 14.18
C HIS A 15 1.62 1.47 13.46
N ARG A 16 0.92 0.47 12.90
CA ARG A 16 1.54 -0.62 12.15
C ARG A 16 2.08 -0.13 10.81
N LEU A 17 1.30 0.71 10.11
CA LEU A 17 1.73 1.33 8.86
C LEU A 17 2.87 2.33 9.10
N TYR A 18 2.84 3.06 10.22
CA TYR A 18 3.95 3.89 10.63
C TYR A 18 5.23 3.05 10.83
N ALA A 19 5.15 1.93 11.56
CA ALA A 19 6.28 1.03 11.78
C ALA A 19 6.83 0.44 10.46
N LEU A 20 5.96 0.11 9.50
CA LEU A 20 6.38 -0.31 8.16
C LEU A 20 7.15 0.79 7.43
N LEU A 21 6.64 2.03 7.44
CA LEU A 21 7.33 3.15 6.82
C LEU A 21 8.69 3.40 7.46
N SER A 22 8.77 3.43 8.79
CA SER A 22 10.03 3.61 9.51
C SER A 22 11.05 2.51 9.16
N TYR A 23 10.60 1.26 9.07
CA TYR A 23 11.45 0.15 8.66
C TYR A 23 11.93 0.31 7.20
N TRP A 24 11.02 0.64 6.28
CA TRP A 24 11.38 0.88 4.87
C TRP A 24 12.38 2.03 4.71
N LEU A 25 12.20 3.13 5.48
CA LEU A 25 13.14 4.25 5.50
C LEU A 25 14.52 3.83 6.02
N ALA A 26 14.58 3.01 7.06
CA ALA A 26 15.85 2.49 7.59
C ALA A 26 16.57 1.60 6.57
N LEU A 27 15.83 0.80 5.78
CA LEU A 27 16.41 -0.05 4.73
C LEU A 27 17.03 0.74 3.56
N ARG A 28 16.69 2.02 3.38
CA ARG A 28 17.26 2.83 2.30
C ARG A 28 18.78 2.92 2.41
N ASP A 29 19.33 3.01 3.62
CA ASP A 29 20.79 3.07 3.87
C ASP A 29 21.53 4.04 2.92
N GLY A 30 21.03 5.29 2.84
CA GLY A 30 21.56 6.33 1.95
C GLY A 30 21.08 6.27 0.49
N ARG A 31 20.33 5.25 0.07
CA ARG A 31 19.70 5.14 -1.25
C ARG A 31 18.38 5.92 -1.32
N SER A 32 17.88 6.16 -2.53
CA SER A 32 16.54 6.74 -2.74
C SER A 32 15.44 5.78 -2.27
N ILE A 33 15.56 4.49 -2.60
CA ILE A 33 14.66 3.42 -2.20
C ILE A 33 15.46 2.17 -1.77
N PRO A 34 14.89 1.30 -0.92
CA PRO A 34 15.54 0.05 -0.54
C PRO A 34 15.49 -1.00 -1.67
N ASN A 35 16.41 -1.95 -1.62
CA ASN A 35 16.34 -3.14 -2.45
C ASN A 35 15.38 -4.15 -1.80
N ARG A 36 14.56 -4.84 -2.60
CA ARG A 36 13.62 -5.85 -2.10
C ARG A 36 14.29 -6.97 -1.32
N GLN A 37 15.55 -7.29 -1.63
CA GLN A 37 16.30 -8.35 -0.97
C GLN A 37 16.69 -8.00 0.47
N ASP A 38 16.70 -6.70 0.81
CA ASP A 38 17.04 -6.22 2.15
C ASP A 38 15.83 -6.28 3.10
N PHE A 39 14.63 -6.50 2.56
CA PHE A 39 13.39 -6.53 3.33
C PHE A 39 13.17 -7.90 3.97
N ASP A 40 13.19 -7.94 5.30
CA ASP A 40 12.87 -9.10 6.12
C ASP A 40 11.41 -8.98 6.63
N PRO A 41 10.47 -9.81 6.12
CA PRO A 41 9.07 -9.75 6.52
C PRO A 41 8.84 -10.09 8.00
N THR A 42 9.79 -10.75 8.66
CA THR A 42 9.69 -11.07 10.10
C THR A 42 9.82 -9.83 10.99
N LYS A 43 10.24 -8.69 10.44
CA LYS A 43 10.29 -7.40 11.16
C LYS A 43 8.94 -6.68 11.22
N VAL A 44 7.98 -7.06 10.38
CA VAL A 44 6.61 -6.49 10.35
C VAL A 44 5.53 -7.58 10.39
N PRO A 45 5.60 -8.56 11.31
CA PRO A 45 4.72 -9.73 11.32
C PRO A 45 3.24 -9.35 11.48
N PHE A 46 2.97 -8.25 12.17
CA PHE A 46 1.65 -7.70 12.47
C PHE A 46 0.91 -7.13 11.23
N LEU A 47 1.58 -6.99 10.09
CA LEU A 47 0.96 -6.54 8.83
C LEU A 47 0.78 -7.65 7.79
N LEU A 48 1.33 -8.86 8.01
CA LEU A 48 1.40 -9.89 6.96
C LEU A 48 0.02 -10.28 6.40
N ASN A 49 -1.04 -10.23 7.20
CA ASN A 49 -2.41 -10.50 6.75
C ASN A 49 -2.94 -9.45 5.75
N GLY A 50 -2.49 -8.20 5.87
CA GLY A 50 -2.84 -7.08 4.99
C GLY A 50 -1.74 -6.73 3.98
N PHE A 51 -0.66 -7.50 3.93
CA PHE A 51 0.50 -7.22 3.08
C PHE A 51 0.30 -7.76 1.66
N TRP A 52 0.80 -7.05 0.67
CA TRP A 52 0.69 -7.42 -0.74
C TRP A 52 1.93 -6.98 -1.52
N ILE A 53 2.22 -7.70 -2.60
CA ILE A 53 3.31 -7.39 -3.52
C ILE A 53 2.75 -7.34 -4.92
N LEU A 54 2.94 -6.21 -5.59
CA LEU A 54 2.65 -6.01 -7.00
C LEU A 54 3.95 -5.87 -7.77
N LYS A 55 4.02 -6.51 -8.93
CA LYS A 55 5.13 -6.35 -9.87
C LYS A 55 4.61 -5.88 -11.23
N ARG A 56 5.24 -4.87 -11.79
CA ARG A 56 4.99 -4.36 -13.13
C ARG A 56 5.57 -5.33 -14.15
N ASP A 57 4.73 -5.82 -15.05
CA ASP A 57 5.14 -6.64 -16.16
C ASP A 57 5.81 -5.77 -17.23
N ALA A 58 7.05 -6.09 -17.61
CA ALA A 58 7.82 -5.27 -18.52
C ALA A 58 7.26 -5.24 -19.96
N ALA A 59 6.59 -6.30 -20.40
CA ALA A 59 6.07 -6.42 -21.76
C ALA A 59 4.74 -5.68 -21.93
N THR A 60 3.88 -5.75 -20.91
CA THR A 60 2.51 -5.21 -20.96
C THR A 60 2.34 -3.90 -20.19
N GLY A 61 3.26 -3.59 -19.27
CA GLY A 61 3.15 -2.46 -18.35
C GLY A 61 2.14 -2.64 -17.22
N ARG A 62 1.46 -3.80 -17.14
CA ARG A 62 0.39 -4.07 -16.17
C ARG A 62 0.96 -4.56 -14.84
N TYR A 63 0.25 -4.32 -13.74
CA TYR A 63 0.67 -4.76 -12.41
C TYR A 63 0.01 -6.08 -12.04
N ARG A 64 0.83 -7.06 -11.66
CA ARG A 64 0.38 -8.40 -11.28
C ARG A 64 0.61 -8.65 -9.80
N PHE A 65 -0.34 -9.30 -9.13
CA PHE A 65 -0.18 -9.76 -7.75
C PHE A 65 0.79 -10.92 -7.65
N HIS A 66 1.88 -10.71 -6.91
CA HIS A 66 2.83 -11.75 -6.52
C HIS A 66 2.57 -12.26 -5.10
N LEU A 67 1.98 -11.42 -4.24
CA LEU A 67 1.60 -11.79 -2.88
C LEU A 67 0.34 -11.02 -2.47
N ALA A 68 -0.51 -11.67 -1.71
CA ALA A 68 -1.67 -11.07 -1.04
C ALA A 68 -1.92 -11.81 0.27
N GLY A 69 -1.89 -11.07 1.38
CA GLY A 69 -2.19 -11.57 2.71
C GLY A 69 -3.64 -12.03 2.85
N GLU A 70 -3.89 -12.85 3.88
CA GLU A 70 -5.18 -13.52 4.07
C GLU A 70 -6.38 -12.57 4.10
N GLU A 71 -6.24 -11.41 4.73
CA GLU A 71 -7.34 -10.45 4.87
C GLU A 71 -7.77 -9.89 3.51
N ILE A 72 -6.81 -9.65 2.62
CA ILE A 72 -7.07 -9.19 1.25
C ILE A 72 -7.78 -10.28 0.43
N ARG A 73 -7.33 -11.53 0.56
CA ARG A 73 -7.97 -12.66 -0.14
C ARG A 73 -9.40 -12.87 0.34
N SER A 74 -9.63 -12.74 1.64
CA SER A 74 -10.95 -12.84 2.26
C SER A 74 -11.87 -11.71 1.80
N LEU A 75 -11.34 -10.48 1.72
CA LEU A 75 -12.05 -9.30 1.19
C LEU A 75 -12.51 -9.49 -0.26
N LEU A 76 -11.70 -10.16 -1.09
CA LEU A 76 -12.02 -10.37 -2.51
C LEU A 76 -12.72 -11.69 -2.79
N GLY A 77 -12.83 -12.58 -1.79
CA GLY A 77 -13.50 -13.87 -1.89
C GLY A 77 -12.88 -14.85 -2.89
N ARG A 78 -11.65 -14.58 -3.37
CA ARG A 78 -10.95 -15.41 -4.35
C ARG A 78 -9.44 -15.31 -4.22
N ARG A 79 -8.73 -16.30 -4.80
CA ARG A 79 -7.28 -16.22 -4.99
C ARG A 79 -6.98 -15.14 -6.04
N ILE A 80 -6.11 -14.19 -5.69
CA ILE A 80 -5.74 -13.07 -6.57
C ILE A 80 -4.27 -13.11 -7.02
N VAL A 81 -3.43 -13.96 -6.43
CA VAL A 81 -2.02 -14.10 -6.84
C VAL A 81 -1.95 -14.64 -8.27
N GLY A 82 -1.24 -13.93 -9.14
CA GLY A 82 -1.12 -14.21 -10.57
C GLY A 82 -2.01 -13.32 -11.44
N GLU A 83 -3.03 -12.68 -10.86
CA GLU A 83 -3.97 -11.82 -11.57
C GLU A 83 -3.46 -10.38 -11.69
N TYR A 84 -3.93 -9.68 -12.72
CA TYR A 84 -3.60 -8.27 -12.93
C TYR A 84 -4.58 -7.33 -12.20
N VAL A 85 -4.08 -6.19 -11.74
CA VAL A 85 -4.84 -5.17 -10.98
C VAL A 85 -6.08 -4.70 -11.73
N ASP A 86 -5.94 -4.41 -13.02
CA ASP A 86 -7.00 -3.93 -13.91
C ASP A 86 -8.03 -5.01 -14.26
N ASP A 87 -7.68 -6.29 -14.23
CA ASP A 87 -8.63 -7.42 -14.34
C ASP A 87 -9.42 -7.65 -13.04
N LEU A 88 -8.78 -7.39 -11.89
CA LEU A 88 -9.38 -7.62 -10.57
C LEU A 88 -10.34 -6.52 -10.15
N PHE A 89 -10.01 -5.26 -10.42
CA PHE A 89 -10.68 -4.09 -9.88
C PHE A 89 -11.35 -3.27 -10.98
N VAL A 90 -12.54 -3.69 -11.44
CA VAL A 90 -13.25 -3.00 -12.54
C VAL A 90 -13.54 -1.52 -12.22
N GLU A 91 -13.94 -1.22 -10.98
CA GLU A 91 -14.38 0.13 -10.58
C GLU A 91 -13.22 1.12 -10.40
N HIS A 92 -12.02 0.65 -10.04
CA HIS A 92 -10.90 1.52 -9.64
C HIS A 92 -9.52 1.05 -10.09
N GLY A 93 -9.43 -0.02 -10.90
CA GLY A 93 -8.17 -0.62 -11.32
C GLY A 93 -7.31 0.32 -12.15
N ARG A 94 -7.95 1.17 -12.98
CA ARG A 94 -7.26 2.23 -13.71
C ARG A 94 -6.59 3.25 -12.77
N GLN A 95 -7.36 3.83 -11.86
CA GLN A 95 -6.83 4.79 -10.87
C GLN A 95 -5.72 4.15 -10.02
N PHE A 96 -5.89 2.88 -9.64
CA PHE A 96 -4.88 2.18 -8.87
C PHE A 96 -3.61 1.94 -9.70
N THR A 97 -3.73 1.58 -10.97
CA THR A 97 -2.60 1.43 -11.90
C THR A 97 -1.86 2.75 -12.10
N GLU A 98 -2.57 3.85 -12.33
CA GLU A 98 -1.98 5.19 -12.45
C GLU A 98 -1.23 5.60 -11.17
N THR A 99 -1.77 5.23 -10.00
CA THR A 99 -1.11 5.44 -8.71
C THR A 99 0.17 4.62 -8.57
N LEU A 100 0.14 3.35 -8.98
CA LEU A 100 1.32 2.47 -8.96
C LEU A 100 2.40 2.98 -9.92
N ASP A 101 2.01 3.46 -11.10
CA ASP A 101 2.93 4.10 -12.04
C ASP A 101 3.58 5.34 -11.45
N GLN A 102 2.85 6.18 -10.70
CA GLN A 102 3.45 7.29 -9.96
C GLN A 102 4.46 6.80 -8.92
N VAL A 103 4.10 5.78 -8.14
CA VAL A 103 4.98 5.18 -7.11
C VAL A 103 6.27 4.64 -7.71
N THR A 104 6.26 4.07 -8.93
CA THR A 104 7.46 3.47 -9.54
C THR A 104 8.24 4.39 -10.46
N SER A 105 7.57 5.22 -11.27
CA SER A 105 8.23 6.07 -12.30
C SER A 105 8.87 7.33 -11.72
N MET A 106 8.25 7.92 -10.70
CA MET A 106 8.80 9.00 -9.90
C MET A 106 8.77 8.55 -8.45
N PRO A 107 9.75 7.74 -8.00
CA PRO A 107 9.70 7.00 -6.75
C PRO A 107 9.09 7.80 -5.60
N GLY A 108 7.92 7.35 -5.16
CA GLY A 108 7.05 8.07 -4.25
C GLY A 108 6.31 7.13 -3.31
N ILE A 109 5.96 7.63 -2.15
CA ILE A 109 5.22 6.88 -1.13
C ILE A 109 3.74 7.20 -1.31
N HIS A 110 2.95 6.17 -1.62
CA HIS A 110 1.50 6.27 -1.65
C HIS A 110 0.95 6.06 -0.24
N HIS A 111 0.03 6.93 0.15
CA HIS A 111 -0.82 6.76 1.32
C HIS A 111 -2.28 6.97 0.92
N MET A 112 -3.15 6.11 1.43
CA MET A 112 -4.60 6.24 1.28
C MET A 112 -5.26 6.00 2.64
N ILE A 113 -6.26 6.81 2.97
CA ILE A 113 -7.03 6.69 4.21
C ILE A 113 -8.50 7.06 3.98
N GLY A 114 -9.41 6.31 4.60
CA GLY A 114 -10.85 6.57 4.59
C GLY A 114 -11.68 5.32 4.27
N SER A 115 -12.97 5.49 4.00
CA SER A 115 -13.88 4.37 3.71
C SER A 115 -13.71 3.89 2.26
N ALA A 116 -12.67 3.11 1.99
CA ALA A 116 -12.39 2.63 0.64
C ALA A 116 -13.35 1.52 0.18
N TYR A 117 -13.92 0.77 1.12
CA TYR A 117 -14.82 -0.35 0.83
C TYR A 117 -16.14 -0.25 1.61
N GLN A 118 -17.16 -0.96 1.12
CA GLN A 118 -18.46 -1.14 1.73
C GLN A 118 -18.80 -2.63 1.87
N SER A 119 -19.19 -3.03 3.08
CA SER A 119 -19.76 -4.34 3.37
C SER A 119 -21.21 -4.17 3.80
N GLY A 120 -22.15 -4.58 2.93
CA GLY A 120 -23.56 -4.25 3.08
C GLY A 120 -23.79 -2.74 3.12
N ARG A 121 -24.38 -2.24 4.21
CA ARG A 121 -24.63 -0.81 4.45
C ARG A 121 -23.49 -0.10 5.21
N HIS A 122 -22.44 -0.81 5.57
CA HIS A 122 -21.41 -0.30 6.45
C HIS A 122 -20.11 -0.03 5.69
N GLY A 123 -19.55 1.17 5.87
CA GLY A 123 -18.22 1.50 5.36
C GLY A 123 -17.13 0.76 6.14
N VAL A 124 -16.12 0.27 5.44
CA VAL A 124 -14.91 -0.32 6.00
C VAL A 124 -13.81 0.74 5.94
N HIS A 125 -13.45 1.25 7.11
CA HIS A 125 -12.37 2.22 7.17
C HIS A 125 -11.05 1.52 6.82
N THR A 126 -10.30 2.12 5.91
CA THR A 126 -9.14 1.52 5.28
C THR A 126 -8.01 2.52 5.34
N GLU A 127 -6.82 2.04 5.71
CA GLU A 127 -5.58 2.79 5.54
C GLU A 127 -4.59 1.92 4.78
N ARG A 128 -3.86 2.50 3.83
CA ARG A 128 -2.93 1.79 2.96
C ARG A 128 -1.65 2.58 2.78
N LEU A 129 -0.55 1.85 2.74
CA LEU A 129 0.71 2.31 2.17
C LEU A 129 1.09 1.49 0.95
N ALA A 130 1.65 2.13 -0.06
CA ALA A 130 2.38 1.47 -1.15
C ALA A 130 3.76 2.10 -1.32
N LEU A 131 4.78 1.26 -1.30
CA LEU A 131 6.18 1.62 -1.19
C LEU A 131 6.96 1.01 -2.37
N PRO A 132 7.73 1.82 -3.10
CA PRO A 132 8.54 1.30 -4.20
C PRO A 132 9.72 0.51 -3.66
N MET A 133 10.06 -0.58 -4.34
CA MET A 133 11.21 -1.42 -4.05
C MET A 133 12.05 -1.58 -5.31
N ALA A 134 13.37 -1.52 -5.17
CA ALA A 134 14.27 -1.88 -6.26
C ALA A 134 14.48 -3.40 -6.30
N ASP A 135 14.57 -3.96 -7.50
CA ASP A 135 15.06 -5.31 -7.77
C ASP A 135 16.24 -5.20 -8.72
N ASN A 136 17.47 -5.35 -8.20
CA ASN A 136 18.70 -5.21 -8.97
C ASN A 136 18.76 -3.88 -9.78
N GLY A 137 18.31 -2.78 -9.17
CA GLY A 137 18.31 -1.45 -9.78
C GLY A 137 17.06 -1.11 -10.61
N VAL A 138 16.16 -2.07 -10.85
CA VAL A 138 14.88 -1.84 -11.54
C VAL A 138 13.79 -1.55 -10.51
N ILE A 139 13.00 -0.50 -10.74
CA ILE A 139 11.88 -0.10 -9.86
C ILE A 139 10.58 -0.58 -10.49
N ASP A 140 10.35 -1.89 -10.44
CA ASP A 140 9.14 -2.53 -10.99
C ASP A 140 8.27 -3.19 -9.91
N THR A 141 8.68 -3.09 -8.64
CA THR A 141 8.06 -3.81 -7.54
C THR A 141 7.53 -2.83 -6.51
N VAL A 142 6.28 -3.06 -6.08
CA VAL A 142 5.62 -2.27 -5.04
C VAL A 142 5.24 -3.19 -3.90
N PHE A 143 5.72 -2.86 -2.71
CA PHE A 143 5.31 -3.51 -1.46
C PHE A 143 4.23 -2.64 -0.84
N GLY A 144 3.12 -3.23 -0.45
CA GLY A 144 2.07 -2.49 0.22
C GLY A 144 1.45 -3.24 1.37
N ALA A 145 0.86 -2.46 2.26
CA ALA A 145 0.09 -2.98 3.38
C ALA A 145 -1.23 -2.21 3.44
N THR A 146 -2.32 -2.94 3.62
CA THR A 146 -3.65 -2.37 3.84
C THR A 146 -4.16 -2.83 5.19
N VAL A 147 -4.56 -1.88 6.02
CA VAL A 147 -5.27 -2.11 7.28
C VAL A 147 -6.75 -1.86 7.05
N TYR A 148 -7.58 -2.78 7.52
CA TYR A 148 -9.03 -2.64 7.52
C TYR A 148 -9.54 -2.56 8.96
N GLN A 149 -10.42 -1.59 9.20
CA GLN A 149 -11.20 -1.48 10.43
C GLN A 149 -12.64 -1.81 10.08
N TRP A 150 -13.03 -3.04 10.39
CA TRP A 150 -14.36 -3.55 10.19
C TRP A 150 -15.30 -3.07 11.30
N PRO A 151 -16.51 -2.62 10.98
CA PRO A 151 -17.55 -2.35 11.98
C PRO A 151 -17.86 -3.63 12.78
N THR A 152 -18.00 -3.51 14.11
CA THR A 152 -18.21 -4.64 15.04
C THR A 152 -19.39 -5.54 14.67
N ALA A 153 -20.40 -5.02 13.98
CA ALA A 153 -21.59 -5.75 13.56
C ALA A 153 -21.41 -6.56 12.26
N VAL A 154 -20.22 -6.59 11.67
CA VAL A 154 -19.95 -7.18 10.36
C VAL A 154 -18.80 -8.19 10.45
N LEU A 155 -19.04 -9.42 9.99
CA LEU A 155 -17.96 -10.36 9.75
C LEU A 155 -17.15 -9.89 8.53
N ALA A 156 -15.83 -9.91 8.65
CA ALA A 156 -14.94 -9.67 7.51
C ALA A 156 -15.33 -10.62 6.36
N GLY A 157 -15.43 -10.08 5.15
CA GLY A 157 -15.95 -10.80 3.99
C GLY A 157 -15.90 -9.95 2.73
N VAL A 158 -16.65 -10.36 1.69
CA VAL A 158 -16.61 -9.68 0.40
C VAL A 158 -17.15 -8.25 0.51
N ALA A 159 -16.33 -7.26 0.16
CA ALA A 159 -16.71 -5.85 0.17
C ALA A 159 -16.56 -5.21 -1.21
N ARG A 160 -17.39 -4.21 -1.51
CA ARG A 160 -17.34 -3.44 -2.76
C ARG A 160 -16.56 -2.16 -2.58
N PHE A 161 -15.91 -1.66 -3.62
CA PHE A 161 -15.20 -0.40 -3.53
C PHE A 161 -16.21 0.76 -3.49
N SER A 162 -15.99 1.73 -2.60
CA SER A 162 -16.84 2.93 -2.48
C SER A 162 -16.14 4.22 -2.86
N GLY A 163 -14.81 4.21 -2.98
CA GLY A 163 -14.04 5.34 -3.51
C GLY A 163 -14.04 6.62 -2.67
N THR A 164 -14.52 6.60 -1.43
CA THR A 164 -14.58 7.79 -0.58
C THR A 164 -13.30 8.02 0.24
N ALA A 165 -12.23 7.29 -0.04
CA ALA A 165 -10.95 7.45 0.63
C ALA A 165 -10.12 8.57 -0.03
N THR A 166 -9.44 9.35 0.79
CA THR A 166 -8.44 10.31 0.33
C THR A 166 -7.12 9.58 0.10
N GLN A 167 -6.38 9.97 -0.94
CA GLN A 167 -5.08 9.38 -1.24
C GLN A 167 -4.13 10.37 -1.87
N ALA A 168 -2.83 10.17 -1.65
CA ALA A 168 -1.76 10.96 -2.23
C ALA A 168 -0.53 10.10 -2.49
N VAL A 169 0.28 10.52 -3.46
CA VAL A 169 1.65 10.01 -3.65
C VAL A 169 2.61 11.15 -3.34
N VAL A 170 3.48 10.94 -2.35
CA VAL A 170 4.51 11.91 -1.97
C VAL A 170 5.84 11.46 -2.59
N PRO A 171 6.42 12.21 -3.54
CA PRO A 171 7.72 11.88 -4.09
C PRO A 171 8.79 11.82 -3.00
N ILE A 172 9.68 10.85 -3.06
CA ILE A 172 10.76 10.69 -2.07
C ILE A 172 11.66 11.94 -2.05
N SER A 173 11.83 12.61 -3.18
CA SER A 173 12.57 13.87 -3.26
C SER A 173 11.97 14.99 -2.41
N VAL A 174 10.67 14.95 -2.10
CA VAL A 174 10.01 15.90 -1.17
C VAL A 174 10.32 15.53 0.28
N LEU A 175 10.30 14.23 0.61
CA LEU A 175 10.65 13.72 1.94
C LEU A 175 12.09 14.07 2.31
N ASP A 176 13.02 13.91 1.38
CA ASP A 176 14.44 14.18 1.63
C ASP A 176 14.76 15.68 1.80
N ARG A 177 13.91 16.58 1.30
CA ARG A 177 14.05 18.03 1.49
C ARG A 177 13.52 18.52 2.84
N THR A 178 12.55 17.81 3.41
CA THR A 178 11.93 18.16 4.71
C THR A 178 12.72 17.61 5.90
N ALA A 179 13.62 16.64 5.67
CA ALA A 179 14.52 16.07 6.67
C ALA A 179 15.87 16.82 6.82
N ARG A 180 16.08 17.92 6.09
CA ARG A 180 17.28 18.76 6.16
C ARG A 180 16.95 20.09 6.82
#